data_AF-A0A0T2QFV4-F1
#
_entry.id   AF-A0A0T2QFV4-F1
#
_cell.length_a   1.000
_cell.length_b   1.000
_cell.length_c   1.000
_cell.angle_alpha   90.00
_cell.angle_beta   90.00
_cell.angle_gamma   90.00
#
_symmetry.space_group_name_H-M   'P 1'
#
loop_
_entity.id
_entity.type
_entity.pdbx_description
1 polymer ?
#
loop_
_entity_poly.entity_id
_entity_poly.type
_entity_poly.pdbx_seq_one_letter_code
_entity_poly.pdbx_strand_id
1 'polypeptide(L)'
;MLVEDSSGQRLKPALGAVMSGSAVGLLLAIPAIFAAVISSGAGHGHYVAARALFPTSMLLTLLEGSIGVLSVSVALLQFPVYGGLVAWGFVRKTYIPAAVAGSLHLVAALVCFAGTLPNFS
;
A
#
# COMPACT_ATOMS: atom_id res chain seq x y z
N MET A 1 22.18 -20.08 9.04
CA MET A 1 22.40 -21.13 8.02
C MET A 1 21.06 -21.82 7.80
N LEU A 2 20.27 -21.37 6.82
CA LEU A 2 18.97 -21.98 6.53
C LEU A 2 19.15 -22.91 5.34
N VAL A 3 19.12 -24.21 5.64
CA VAL A 3 19.09 -25.29 4.65
C VAL A 3 17.74 -25.23 3.94
N GLU A 4 17.75 -25.05 2.63
CA GLU A 4 16.58 -25.29 1.78
C GLU A 4 16.25 -26.78 1.82
N ASP A 5 15.00 -27.07 2.18
CA ASP A 5 14.43 -28.41 2.00
C ASP A 5 14.05 -28.58 0.52
N SER A 6 14.70 -29.53 -0.14
CA SER A 6 14.56 -29.91 -1.55
C SER A 6 13.15 -30.40 -1.95
N SER A 7 12.18 -30.39 -1.03
CA SER A 7 10.82 -30.90 -1.23
C SER A 7 9.85 -29.96 -1.96
N GLY A 8 10.19 -28.68 -2.15
CA GLY A 8 9.27 -27.68 -2.72
C GLY A 8 7.98 -27.44 -1.90
N GLN A 9 7.83 -28.10 -0.75
CA GLN A 9 6.63 -28.04 0.09
C GLN A 9 6.53 -26.74 0.89
N ARG A 10 7.61 -26.00 1.10
CA ARG A 10 7.60 -24.71 1.82
C ARG A 10 7.20 -23.50 0.98
N LEU A 11 7.34 -23.57 -0.35
CA LEU A 11 7.00 -22.47 -1.27
C LEU A 11 5.50 -22.37 -1.53
N LYS A 12 4.83 -23.52 -1.70
CA LYS A 12 3.39 -23.61 -1.96
C LYS A 12 2.49 -22.96 -0.89
N PRO A 13 2.67 -23.21 0.43
CA PRO A 13 1.85 -22.58 1.46
C PRO A 13 2.10 -21.08 1.58
N ALA A 14 3.33 -20.63 1.31
CA ALA A 14 3.67 -19.20 1.30
C ALA A 14 3.00 -18.47 0.12
N LEU A 15 3.01 -19.08 -1.07
CA LEU A 15 2.33 -18.53 -2.24
C LEU A 15 0.82 -18.44 -2.03
N GLY A 16 0.19 -19.50 -1.50
CA GLY A 16 -1.24 -19.50 -1.20
C GLY A 16 -1.64 -18.39 -0.21
N ALA A 17 -0.83 -18.17 0.83
CA ALA A 17 -1.03 -17.08 1.78
C ALA A 17 -0.84 -15.70 1.15
N VAL A 18 0.18 -15.51 0.30
CA VAL A 18 0.38 -14.24 -0.43
C VAL A 18 -0.83 -13.95 -1.32
N MET A 19 -1.33 -14.94 -2.05
CA MET A 19 -2.50 -14.79 -2.93
C MET A 19 -3.75 -14.42 -2.15
N SER A 20 -4.05 -15.12 -1.05
CA SER A 20 -5.22 -14.82 -0.22
C SER A 20 -5.11 -13.45 0.45
N GLY A 21 -3.94 -13.11 1.00
CA GLY A 21 -3.67 -11.80 1.57
C GLY A 21 -3.81 -10.68 0.54
N SER A 22 -3.30 -10.89 -0.67
CA SER A 22 -3.41 -9.91 -1.77
C SER A 22 -4.87 -9.72 -2.20
N ALA A 23 -5.67 -10.79 -2.24
CA ALA A 23 -7.09 -10.72 -2.55
C ALA A 23 -7.86 -9.92 -1.49
N VAL A 24 -7.59 -10.15 -0.20
CA VAL A 24 -8.16 -9.34 0.89
C VAL A 24 -7.72 -7.88 0.76
N GLY A 25 -6.44 -7.63 0.46
CA GLY A 25 -5.92 -6.30 0.18
C GLY A 25 -6.68 -5.61 -0.96
N LEU A 26 -6.93 -6.31 -2.07
CA LEU A 26 -7.71 -5.78 -3.20
C LEU A 26 -9.13 -5.40 -2.79
N LEU A 27 -9.79 -6.22 -1.96
CA LEU A 27 -11.12 -5.91 -1.44
C LEU A 27 -11.11 -4.66 -0.54
N LEU A 28 -10.06 -4.47 0.26
CA LEU A 28 -9.88 -3.27 1.09
C LEU A 28 -9.49 -2.03 0.27
N ALA A 29 -8.88 -2.21 -0.90
CA ALA A 29 -8.55 -1.10 -1.79
C ALA A 29 -9.81 -0.37 -2.27
N ILE A 30 -10.92 -1.10 -2.50
CA ILE A 30 -12.18 -0.52 -2.99
C ILE A 30 -12.70 0.59 -2.06
N PRO A 31 -13.06 0.32 -0.77
CA PRO A 31 -13.53 1.37 0.11
C PRO A 31 -12.48 2.45 0.37
N ALA A 32 -11.18 2.10 0.36
CA ALA A 32 -10.11 3.09 0.52
C ALA A 32 -10.06 4.08 -0.66
N ILE A 33 -10.21 3.59 -1.90
CA ILE A 33 -10.27 4.43 -3.11
C ILE A 33 -11.49 5.35 -3.04
N PHE A 34 -12.66 4.83 -2.65
CA PHE A 34 -13.85 5.67 -2.46
C PHE A 34 -13.62 6.76 -1.41
N ALA A 35 -13.03 6.44 -0.27
CA ALA A 35 -12.70 7.42 0.76
C ALA A 35 -11.74 8.49 0.23
N ALA A 36 -10.70 8.08 -0.52
CA ALA A 36 -9.76 9.00 -1.16
C ALA A 36 -10.47 9.96 -2.14
N VAL A 37 -11.30 9.43 -3.04
CA VAL A 37 -12.08 10.22 -4.02
C VAL A 37 -13.03 11.17 -3.32
N ILE A 38 -13.79 10.72 -2.32
CA ILE A 38 -14.70 11.58 -1.56
C ILE A 38 -13.92 12.72 -0.87
N SER A 39 -12.77 12.40 -0.25
CA SER A 39 -11.93 13.41 0.42
C SER A 39 -11.28 14.42 -0.52
N SER A 40 -11.22 14.12 -1.83
CA SER A 40 -10.73 15.05 -2.85
C SER A 40 -11.74 16.15 -3.19
N GLY A 41 -13.00 16.03 -2.76
CA GLY A 41 -14.02 17.08 -2.97
C GLY A 41 -14.17 17.51 -4.43
N ALA A 42 -14.11 16.57 -5.38
CA ALA A 42 -14.09 16.84 -6.82
C ALA A 42 -12.97 17.79 -7.28
N GLY A 43 -11.78 17.67 -6.68
CA GLY A 43 -10.61 18.49 -7.02
C GLY A 43 -10.42 19.74 -6.17
N HIS A 44 -11.25 19.97 -5.15
CA HIS A 44 -11.14 21.14 -4.27
C HIS A 44 -10.98 20.78 -2.79
N GLY A 45 -10.94 19.49 -2.48
CA GLY A 45 -10.79 18.97 -1.12
C GLY A 45 -9.35 18.98 -0.64
N HIS A 46 -9.17 18.65 0.64
CA HIS A 46 -7.84 18.57 1.27
C HIS A 46 -7.15 17.21 1.09
N TYR A 47 -7.78 16.27 0.36
CA TYR A 47 -7.24 14.95 0.06
C TYR A 47 -6.85 14.16 1.30
N VAL A 48 -7.52 14.39 2.44
CA VAL A 48 -7.11 13.85 3.75
C VAL A 48 -7.05 12.31 3.72
N ALA A 49 -8.09 11.66 3.19
CA ALA A 49 -8.10 10.21 3.10
C ALA A 49 -7.09 9.70 2.05
N ALA A 50 -6.88 10.43 0.94
CA ALA A 50 -5.86 10.06 -0.03
C ALA A 50 -4.44 10.15 0.55
N ARG A 51 -4.13 11.20 1.32
CA ARG A 51 -2.86 11.39 2.04
C ARG A 51 -2.63 10.31 3.10
N ALA A 52 -3.68 9.92 3.82
CA ALA A 52 -3.59 8.91 4.88
C ALA A 52 -3.52 7.48 4.34
N LEU A 53 -4.34 7.15 3.33
CA LEU A 53 -4.51 5.78 2.85
C LEU A 53 -3.62 5.44 1.65
N PHE A 54 -3.17 6.42 0.86
CA PHE A 54 -2.29 6.22 -0.30
C PHE A 54 -1.10 7.19 -0.29
N PRO A 55 -0.36 7.28 0.82
CA PRO A 55 0.68 8.31 0.98
C PRO A 55 1.80 8.20 -0.07
N THR A 56 2.21 6.98 -0.43
CA THR A 56 3.26 6.78 -1.44
C THR A 56 2.81 7.26 -2.82
N SER A 57 1.58 6.92 -3.21
CA SER A 57 0.96 7.43 -4.45
C SER A 57 0.88 8.95 -4.43
N MET A 58 0.48 9.54 -3.31
CA MET A 58 0.39 10.99 -3.16
C MET A 58 1.76 11.65 -3.28
N LEU A 59 2.81 11.12 -2.67
CA LEU A 59 4.16 11.68 -2.82
C LEU A 59 4.69 11.58 -4.25
N LEU A 60 4.34 10.52 -4.99
CA LEU A 60 4.75 10.36 -6.40
C LEU A 60 4.21 11.45 -7.32
N THR A 61 3.09 12.06 -6.97
CA THR A 61 2.56 13.20 -7.73
C THR A 61 3.51 14.41 -7.73
N LEU A 62 4.42 14.53 -6.76
CA LEU A 62 5.47 15.56 -6.77
C LEU A 62 6.44 15.36 -7.92
N LEU A 63 6.64 14.12 -8.36
CA LEU A 63 7.48 13.78 -9.51
C LEU A 63 6.71 13.92 -10.83
N GLU A 64 5.42 13.55 -10.84
CA GLU A 64 4.56 13.62 -12.03
C GLU A 64 3.96 15.01 -12.27
N GLY A 65 4.02 15.91 -11.28
CA GLY A 65 3.33 17.21 -11.28
C GLY A 65 1.79 17.12 -11.22
N SER A 66 1.23 15.91 -11.23
CA SER A 66 -0.21 15.64 -11.26
C SER A 66 -0.49 14.20 -10.80
N ILE A 67 -1.76 13.82 -10.69
CA ILE A 67 -2.16 12.43 -10.48
C ILE A 67 -2.04 11.69 -11.83
N GLY A 68 -0.87 11.13 -12.09
CA GLY A 68 -0.54 10.42 -13.32
C GLY A 68 -0.66 8.90 -13.22
N VAL A 69 -0.21 8.22 -14.29
CA VAL A 69 -0.30 6.77 -14.40
C VAL A 69 0.56 6.07 -13.34
N LEU A 70 1.71 6.66 -12.95
CA LEU A 70 2.61 6.04 -11.97
C LEU A 70 1.99 6.08 -10.57
N SER A 71 1.51 7.23 -10.13
CA SER A 71 0.81 7.36 -8.84
C SER A 71 -0.40 6.44 -8.77
N VAL A 72 -1.26 6.41 -9.80
CA VAL A 72 -2.43 5.51 -9.86
C VAL A 72 -2.02 4.05 -9.78
N SER A 73 -0.99 3.62 -10.53
CA SER A 73 -0.50 2.24 -10.51
C SER A 73 -0.04 1.83 -9.11
N VAL A 74 0.69 2.72 -8.43
CA VAL A 74 1.16 2.47 -7.06
C VAL A 74 -0.01 2.43 -6.07
N ALA A 75 -1.01 3.31 -6.20
CA ALA A 75 -2.21 3.28 -5.36
C ALA A 75 -2.95 1.94 -5.46
N LEU A 76 -3.13 1.42 -6.69
CA LEU A 76 -3.82 0.16 -6.95
C LEU A 76 -3.05 -1.05 -6.39
N LEU A 77 -1.72 -1.01 -6.41
CA LEU A 77 -0.88 -2.11 -5.91
C LEU A 77 -0.69 -2.08 -4.39
N GLN A 78 -0.83 -0.91 -3.75
CA GLN A 78 -0.44 -0.71 -2.36
C GLN A 78 -1.12 -1.69 -1.40
N PHE A 79 -2.46 -1.77 -1.44
CA PHE A 79 -3.21 -2.65 -0.55
C PHE A 79 -3.02 -4.15 -0.83
N PRO A 80 -3.05 -4.63 -2.10
CA PRO A 80 -2.69 -6.01 -2.42
C PRO A 80 -1.30 -6.40 -1.90
N VAL A 81 -0.29 -5.55 -2.10
CA VAL A 81 1.08 -5.81 -1.62
C VAL A 81 1.10 -5.90 -0.09
N TYR A 82 0.45 -4.98 0.62
CA TYR A 82 0.40 -5.03 2.08
C TYR A 82 -0.31 -6.28 2.61
N GLY A 83 -1.45 -6.64 2.02
CA GLY A 83 -2.18 -7.85 2.39
C GLY A 83 -1.34 -9.11 2.17
N GLY A 84 -0.63 -9.19 1.03
CA GLY A 84 0.29 -10.28 0.74
C GLY A 84 1.46 -10.37 1.73
N LEU A 85 2.09 -9.25 2.08
CA LEU A 85 3.19 -9.19 3.05
C LEU A 85 2.75 -9.61 4.46
N VAL A 86 1.56 -9.18 4.89
CA VAL A 86 0.99 -9.55 6.20
C VAL A 86 0.70 -11.05 6.24
N ALA A 87 -0.02 -11.58 5.25
CA ALA A 87 -0.35 -13.00 5.21
C ALA A 87 0.89 -13.90 5.10
N TRP A 88 1.88 -13.49 4.30
CA TRP A 88 3.20 -14.14 4.26
C TRP A 88 3.89 -14.14 5.62
N GLY A 89 3.86 -13.00 6.33
CA GLY A 89 4.49 -12.88 7.63
C GLY A 89 3.86 -13.79 8.68
N PHE A 90 2.53 -13.95 8.66
CA PHE A 90 1.81 -14.90 9.50
C PHE A 90 2.29 -16.34 9.28
N VAL A 91 2.33 -16.82 8.03
CA VAL A 91 2.72 -18.22 7.76
C VAL A 91 4.22 -18.48 7.99
N ARG A 92 5.07 -17.46 7.84
CA ARG A 92 6.52 -17.56 8.09
C ARG A 92 6.92 -17.23 9.53
N LYS A 93 5.96 -16.81 10.37
CA LYS A 93 6.18 -16.32 11.74
C LYS A 93 7.24 -15.21 11.81
N THR A 94 7.30 -14.36 10.78
CA THR A 94 8.18 -13.19 10.73
C THR A 94 7.44 -12.01 10.15
N TYR A 95 7.28 -10.95 10.94
CA TYR A 95 6.50 -9.77 10.55
C TYR A 95 7.39 -8.63 10.06
N ILE A 96 8.71 -8.85 9.93
CA ILE A 96 9.66 -7.79 9.58
C ILE A 96 9.27 -7.08 8.27
N PRO A 97 8.95 -7.77 7.15
CA PRO A 97 8.60 -7.06 5.92
C PRO A 97 7.29 -6.27 6.02
N ALA A 98 6.29 -6.81 6.73
CA ALA A 98 5.04 -6.12 6.98
C ALA A 98 5.24 -4.89 7.88
N ALA A 99 6.09 -5.01 8.91
CA ALA A 99 6.44 -3.91 9.80
C ALA A 99 7.19 -2.81 9.04
N VAL A 100 8.18 -3.17 8.20
CA VAL A 100 8.89 -2.21 7.35
C VAL A 100 7.93 -1.50 6.41
N ALA A 101 7.06 -2.24 5.71
CA ALA A 101 6.07 -1.65 4.81
C ALA A 101 5.11 -0.69 5.56
N GLY A 102 4.63 -1.08 6.75
CA GLY A 102 3.78 -0.26 7.61
C GLY A 102 4.50 1.00 8.10
N SER A 103 5.77 0.89 8.51
CA SER A 103 6.58 2.04 8.91
C SER A 103 6.82 3.01 7.75
N LEU A 104 7.15 2.50 6.56
CA LEU A 104 7.31 3.32 5.36
C LEU A 104 6.01 4.04 4.99
N HIS A 105 4.88 3.35 5.09
CA HIS A 105 3.56 3.95 4.89
C HIS A 105 3.28 5.08 5.88
N LEU A 106 3.51 4.83 7.18
CA LEU A 106 3.32 5.82 8.22
C LEU A 106 4.20 7.06 8.01
N VAL A 107 5.49 6.86 7.73
CA VAL A 107 6.42 7.96 7.43
C VAL A 107 5.94 8.74 6.21
N ALA A 108 5.56 8.06 5.13
CA ALA A 108 5.05 8.72 3.93
C ALA A 108 3.77 9.53 4.24
N ALA A 109 2.85 9.00 5.04
CA ALA A 109 1.65 9.71 5.45
C ALA A 109 1.98 10.95 6.29
N LEU A 110 2.89 10.84 7.25
CA LEU A 110 3.35 11.98 8.04
C LEU A 110 3.97 13.07 7.14
N VAL A 111 4.77 12.68 6.14
CA VAL A 111 5.32 13.62 5.15
C VAL A 111 4.18 14.30 4.38
N CYS A 112 3.18 13.57 3.91
CA CYS A 112 2.01 14.14 3.23
C CYS A 112 1.26 15.19 4.09
N PHE A 113 1.26 15.04 5.41
CA PHE A 113 0.63 15.99 6.34
C PHE A 113 1.58 17.07 6.86
N ALA A 114 2.88 16.97 6.62
CA ALA A 114 3.88 17.97 7.02
C ALA A 114 3.90 19.21 6.11
N GLY A 115 2.95 19.33 5.16
CA GLY A 115 2.85 20.45 4.23
C GLY A 115 3.67 20.30 2.95
N THR A 116 4.22 19.11 2.67
CA THR A 116 5.02 18.87 1.45
C THR A 116 4.18 18.78 0.17
N LEU A 117 2.89 18.48 0.30
CA LEU A 117 1.97 18.32 -0.83
C LEU A 117 1.03 19.53 -0.95
N PRO A 118 1.07 20.28 -2.08
CA PRO A 118 0.03 21.24 -2.39
C PRO A 118 -1.31 20.52 -2.57
N ASN A 119 -2.43 21.23 -2.37
CA ASN A 119 -3.70 20.72 -2.86
C ASN A 119 -3.70 20.91 -4.38
N PHE A 120 -4.17 19.90 -5.12
CA PHE A 120 -4.45 20.06 -6.54
C PHE A 120 -5.71 20.92 -6.63
N SER A 121 -5.56 22.17 -7.06
CA SER A 121 -6.65 23.14 -7.27
C SER A 121 -6.31 24.01 -8.47
#